data_AF-A0A545B4N1-F1
#
_entry.id   AF-A0A545B4N1-F1
#
_cell.length_a   1.000
_cell.length_b   1.000
_cell.length_c   1.000
_cell.angle_alpha   90.00
_cell.angle_beta   90.00
_cell.angle_gamma   90.00
#
_symmetry.space_group_name_H-M   'P 1'
#
loop_
_entity.id
_entity.type
_entity.pdbx_description
1 polymer ?
#
loop_
_entity_poly.entity_id
_entity_poly.type
_entity_poly.pdbx_seq_one_letter_code
_entity_poly.pdbx_strand_id
1 'polypeptide(L)'
;MIVCSCQNISDKDIHAAIDWMRQSDMRTIITPGKIYRALGKRADCGGCMPLFLATMRKSDHLEVPMELRNLNRRNVNTGEMNEGRSEGHRIPQRRASV
;
A
#
# COMPACT_ATOMS: atom_id res chain seq x y z
N MET A 1 0.55 0.83 -19.61
CA MET A 1 -0.47 1.87 -19.35
C MET A 1 -0.08 2.71 -18.14
N ILE A 2 -0.30 4.03 -18.16
CA ILE A 2 -0.13 4.88 -16.97
C ILE A 2 -1.24 4.58 -15.96
N VAL A 3 -0.86 4.31 -14.71
CA VAL A 3 -1.78 4.01 -13.59
C VAL A 3 -1.91 5.22 -12.67
N CYS A 4 -0.81 5.91 -12.35
CA CYS A 4 -0.81 7.11 -11.52
C CYS A 4 -0.22 8.29 -12.29
N SER A 5 -1.05 9.27 -12.64
CA SER A 5 -0.60 10.47 -13.36
C SER A 5 0.27 11.39 -12.49
N CYS A 6 -0.07 11.59 -11.21
CA CYS A 6 0.69 12.49 -10.32
C CYS A 6 2.16 12.07 -10.12
N GLN A 7 2.42 10.76 -10.12
CA GLN A 7 3.76 10.21 -9.87
C GLN A 7 4.38 9.57 -11.13
N ASN A 8 3.68 9.64 -12.27
CA ASN A 8 4.04 8.99 -13.53
C ASN A 8 4.39 7.50 -13.38
N ILE A 9 3.53 6.75 -12.69
CA ILE A 9 3.70 5.31 -12.45
C ILE A 9 2.88 4.54 -13.48
N SER A 10 3.52 3.62 -14.19
CA SER A 10 2.90 2.70 -15.14
C SER A 10 2.58 1.34 -14.51
N ASP A 11 1.77 0.56 -15.21
CA ASP A 11 1.57 -0.87 -14.93
C ASP A 11 2.88 -1.64 -14.87
N LYS A 12 3.80 -1.39 -15.80
CA LYS A 12 5.13 -2.04 -15.84
C LYS A 12 5.93 -1.76 -14.56
N ASP A 13 5.89 -0.51 -14.07
CA ASP A 13 6.58 -0.15 -12.82
C ASP A 13 6.00 -0.90 -11.62
N ILE A 14 4.67 -1.06 -11.58
CA ILE A 14 3.99 -1.81 -10.53
C ILE A 14 4.39 -3.29 -10.57
N HIS A 15 4.36 -3.93 -11.74
CA HIS A 15 4.74 -5.33 -11.90
C HIS A 15 6.22 -5.55 -11.55
N ALA A 16 7.13 -4.71 -12.07
CA ALA A 16 8.55 -4.80 -11.75
C ALA A 16 8.84 -4.63 -10.25
N ALA A 17 8.12 -3.71 -9.58
CA ALA A 17 8.25 -3.54 -8.13
C ALA A 17 7.75 -4.76 -7.35
N ILE A 18 6.65 -5.39 -7.77
CA ILE A 18 6.13 -6.63 -7.17
C ILE A 18 7.17 -7.75 -7.31
N ASP A 19 7.68 -7.95 -8.52
CA ASP A 19 8.64 -9.02 -8.81
C ASP A 19 9.94 -8.84 -8.01
N TRP A 20 10.46 -7.62 -7.97
CA TRP A 20 11.63 -7.29 -7.15
C TRP A 20 11.39 -7.56 -5.65
N MET A 21 10.22 -7.16 -5.12
CA MET A 21 9.88 -7.43 -3.72
C MET A 21 9.81 -8.92 -3.43
N ARG A 22 9.23 -9.72 -4.34
CA ARG A 22 9.14 -11.18 -4.16
C ARG A 22 10.47 -11.89 -4.26
N GLN A 23 11.34 -11.45 -5.17
CA GLN A 23 12.70 -11.95 -5.27
C GLN A 23 13.54 -11.59 -4.04
N SER A 24 13.32 -10.40 -3.47
CA SER A 24 14.05 -9.92 -2.30
C SER A 24 13.56 -10.55 -0.99
N ASP A 25 12.25 -10.75 -0.85
CA ASP A 25 11.63 -11.35 0.34
C ASP A 25 10.30 -12.04 -0.01
N MET A 26 10.32 -13.36 -0.03
CA MET A 26 9.14 -14.20 -0.31
C MET A 26 8.01 -13.99 0.72
N ARG A 27 8.32 -13.60 1.96
CA ARG A 27 7.34 -13.41 3.05
C ARG A 27 6.83 -11.98 3.14
N THR A 28 7.30 -11.06 2.32
CA THR A 28 6.83 -9.67 2.43
C THR A 28 5.37 -9.55 1.99
N ILE A 29 4.53 -8.96 2.83
CA ILE A 29 3.19 -8.51 2.40
C ILE A 29 3.38 -7.29 1.52
N ILE A 30 2.97 -7.38 0.26
CA ILE A 30 3.07 -6.31 -0.73
C ILE A 30 1.81 -5.44 -0.64
N THR A 31 2.00 -4.14 -0.45
CA THR A 31 0.92 -3.15 -0.37
C THR A 31 1.22 -1.99 -1.32
N PRO A 32 0.21 -1.21 -1.76
CA PRO A 32 0.46 -0.03 -2.60
C PRO A 32 1.49 0.91 -1.98
N GLY A 33 1.43 1.14 -0.66
CA GLY A 33 2.39 1.97 0.07
C GLY A 33 3.83 1.45 -0.02
N LYS A 34 4.05 0.13 0.04
CA LYS A 34 5.38 -0.46 -0.20
C LYS A 34 5.84 -0.25 -1.63
N ILE A 35 4.94 -0.37 -2.62
CA ILE A 35 5.29 -0.15 -4.03
C ILE A 35 5.71 1.30 -4.26
N TYR A 36 4.94 2.27 -3.75
CA TYR A 36 5.37 3.69 -3.77
C TYR A 36 6.76 3.86 -3.18
N ARG A 37 7.02 3.29 -2.00
CA ARG A 37 8.31 3.39 -1.32
C ARG A 37 9.45 2.75 -2.13
N ALA A 38 9.23 1.57 -2.72
CA ALA A 38 10.23 0.90 -3.55
C ALA A 38 10.56 1.68 -4.82
N LEU A 39 9.57 2.36 -5.41
CA LEU A 39 9.77 3.27 -6.55
C LEU A 39 10.37 4.63 -6.14
N GLY A 40 10.64 4.87 -4.85
CA GLY A 40 11.12 6.16 -4.35
C GLY A 40 10.09 7.30 -4.47
N LYS A 41 8.80 6.97 -4.52
CA LYS A 41 7.69 7.91 -4.70
C LYS A 41 6.82 7.98 -3.45
N ARG A 42 6.03 9.06 -3.35
CA ARG A 42 4.96 9.20 -2.35
C ARG A 42 3.64 9.39 -3.08
N ALA A 43 2.56 8.86 -2.54
CA ALA A 43 1.22 9.14 -3.05
C ALA A 43 0.91 10.64 -2.85
N ASP A 44 0.33 11.26 -3.87
CA ASP A 44 -0.03 12.68 -3.87
C ASP A 44 -1.53 12.87 -3.65
N CYS A 45 -2.36 12.52 -4.64
CA CYS A 45 -3.82 12.65 -4.54
C CYS A 45 -4.57 11.35 -4.19
N GLY A 46 -3.94 10.18 -4.36
CA GLY A 46 -4.57 8.87 -4.13
C GLY A 46 -5.66 8.45 -5.14
N GLY A 47 -6.04 9.29 -6.10
CA GLY A 47 -7.14 9.00 -7.04
C GLY A 47 -6.93 7.75 -7.92
N CYS A 48 -5.68 7.32 -8.11
CA CYS A 48 -5.36 6.10 -8.86
C CYS A 48 -5.59 4.79 -8.08
N MET A 49 -5.89 4.83 -6.76
CA MET A 49 -5.90 3.63 -5.91
C MET A 49 -6.77 2.47 -6.44
N PRO A 50 -8.00 2.69 -6.96
CA PRO A 50 -8.80 1.59 -7.51
C PRO A 50 -8.11 0.89 -8.69
N LEU A 51 -7.57 1.68 -9.63
CA LEU A 51 -6.83 1.16 -10.79
C LEU A 51 -5.50 0.53 -10.36
N PHE A 52 -4.81 1.13 -9.40
CA PHE A 52 -3.56 0.63 -8.85
C PHE A 52 -3.73 -0.76 -8.25
N LEU A 53 -4.76 -0.94 -7.40
CA LEU A 53 -5.11 -2.23 -6.82
C LEU A 53 -5.55 -3.24 -7.89
N ALA A 54 -6.32 -2.80 -8.89
CA ALA A 54 -6.71 -3.66 -10.00
C ALA A 54 -5.49 -4.15 -10.79
N THR A 55 -4.51 -3.28 -11.06
CA THR A 55 -3.26 -3.65 -11.73
C THR A 55 -2.44 -4.60 -10.86
N MET A 56 -2.31 -4.35 -9.56
CA MET A 56 -1.62 -5.26 -8.64
C MET A 56 -2.23 -6.66 -8.68
N ARG A 57 -3.57 -6.78 -8.62
CA ARG A 57 -4.28 -8.08 -8.62
C ARG A 57 -4.10 -8.91 -9.90
N LYS A 58 -3.63 -8.31 -10.99
CA LYS A 58 -3.32 -9.03 -12.24
C LYS A 58 -1.95 -9.74 -12.20
N SER A 59 -1.15 -9.51 -11.15
CA SER A 59 0.13 -10.17 -10.97
C SER A 59 -0.04 -11.43 -10.13
N ASP A 60 0.37 -12.58 -10.68
CA ASP A 60 0.39 -13.86 -9.96
C ASP A 60 1.39 -13.83 -8.77
N HIS A 61 2.37 -12.95 -8.83
CA HIS A 61 3.34 -12.73 -7.76
C HIS A 61 2.76 -11.98 -6.55
N LEU A 62 1.49 -11.57 -6.56
CA LEU A 62 0.86 -10.92 -5.41
C LEU A 62 0.34 -11.90 -4.36
N GLU A 63 0.29 -13.20 -4.64
CA GLU A 63 -0.26 -14.19 -3.70
C GLU A 63 0.31 -14.05 -2.28
N VAL A 64 -0.58 -14.11 -1.29
CA VAL A 64 -0.19 -14.05 0.12
C VAL A 64 0.21 -15.46 0.55
N PRO A 65 1.45 -15.68 1.04
CA PRO A 65 1.88 -16.96 1.60
C PRO A 65 0.91 -17.46 2.66
N MET A 66 0.67 -18.79 2.67
CA MET A 66 -0.30 -19.44 3.57
C MET A 66 -0.05 -19.10 5.04
N GLU A 67 1.22 -19.00 5.44
CA GLU A 67 1.66 -18.72 6.81
C GLU A 67 1.29 -17.31 7.28
N LEU A 68 1.05 -16.40 6.34
CA LEU A 68 0.70 -15.00 6.61
C LEU A 68 -0.79 -14.73 6.48
N ARG A 69 -1.58 -15.69 5.99
CA ARG A 69 -3.04 -15.56 5.93
C ARG A 69 -3.59 -15.63 7.36
N ASN A 70 -4.67 -14.88 7.64
CA ASN A 70 -5.38 -14.90 8.93
C ASN A 70 -4.58 -14.44 10.17
N LEU A 71 -3.49 -13.67 10.02
CA LEU A 71 -2.74 -13.13 11.17
C LEU A 71 -3.63 -12.32 12.13
N ASN A 72 -4.68 -11.68 11.63
CA ASN A 72 -5.60 -10.88 12.45
C ASN A 72 -6.54 -11.73 13.33
N ARG A 73 -6.67 -13.04 13.08
CA ARG A 73 -7.63 -13.91 13.79
C ARG A 73 -7.23 -14.19 15.24
N ARG A 74 -5.95 -14.00 15.60
CA ARG A 74 -5.47 -14.14 16.99
C ARG A 74 -5.93 -13.01 17.92
N ASN A 75 -6.29 -11.85 17.37
CA ASN A 75 -6.70 -10.67 18.15
C ASN A 75 -8.22 -10.56 18.39
N VAL A 76 -9.02 -11.51 17.89
CA VAL A 76 -10.49 -11.48 18.03
C VAL A 76 -10.97 -11.92 19.42
N ASN A 77 -10.08 -12.44 20.28
CA ASN A 77 -10.43 -12.87 21.65
C ASN A 77 -10.22 -11.78 22.73
N THR A 78 -9.90 -10.55 22.36
CA THR A 78 -9.93 -9.41 23.28
C THR A 78 -11.00 -8.46 22.80
N GLY A 79 -12.21 -8.67 23.32
CA GLY A 79 -13.33 -7.76 23.11
C GLY A 79 -13.05 -6.42 23.79
N GLU A 80 -12.48 -5.47 23.07
CA GLU A 80 -12.60 -4.06 23.36
C GLU A 80 -12.86 -3.34 22.03
N MET A 81 -14.14 -3.06 21.79
CA MET A 81 -14.62 -2.23 20.70
C MET A 81 -14.12 -0.80 20.94
N ASN A 82 -12.87 -0.55 20.57
CA ASN A 82 -12.34 0.80 20.53
C ASN A 82 -12.92 1.49 19.30
N GLU A 83 -14.17 1.97 19.39
CA GLU A 83 -14.70 3.02 18.50
C GLU A 83 -14.04 4.37 18.82
N GLY A 84 -12.71 4.36 18.92
CA GLY A 84 -11.90 5.55 19.11
C GLY A 84 -11.52 6.12 17.76
N ARG A 85 -12.25 7.15 17.29
CA ARG A 85 -11.62 8.12 16.39
C ARG A 85 -10.53 8.79 17.22
N SER A 86 -9.26 8.58 16.85
CA SER A 86 -8.18 9.31 17.50
C SER A 86 -8.40 10.81 17.29
N GLU A 87 -8.70 11.52 18.37
CA GLU A 87 -8.69 12.99 18.45
C GLU A 87 -7.23 13.44 18.28
N GLY A 88 -6.75 13.41 17.04
CA GLY A 88 -5.42 13.87 16.72
C GLY A 88 -5.36 15.38 16.96
N HIS A 89 -4.56 15.82 17.94
CA HIS A 89 -4.16 17.22 18.10
C HIS A 89 -3.13 17.63 17.04
N ARG A 90 -3.33 17.20 15.79
CA ARG A 90 -2.50 17.62 14.66
C ARG A 90 -3.03 18.97 14.20
N ILE A 91 -2.46 20.04 14.76
CA ILE A 91 -2.70 21.40 14.27
C ILE A 91 -2.27 21.44 12.79
N PRO A 92 -3.18 21.71 11.84
CA PRO A 92 -2.81 21.85 10.44
C PRO A 92 -2.07 23.18 10.26
N GLN A 93 -0.75 23.17 10.42
CA GLN A 93 0.06 24.30 9.97
C GLN A 93 0.07 24.30 8.44
N ARG A 94 -0.70 25.22 7.84
CA ARG A 94 -0.49 25.64 6.45
C ARG A 94 0.97 26.10 6.35
N ARG A 95 1.80 25.38 5.60
CA ARG A 95 3.06 25.95 5.11
C ARG A 95 2.69 27.19 4.32
N ALA A 96 3.04 28.38 4.82
CA ALA A 96 3.08 29.57 3.99
C ALA A 96 4.10 29.31 2.87
N SER A 97 3.72 29.59 1.64
CA SER A 97 4.64 29.65 0.51
C SER A 97 5.69 30.72 0.82
N VAL A 98 6.97 30.35 0.72
CA VAL A 98 8.08 31.30 0.55
C VAL A 98 8.36 31.39 -0.93
#